data_AF-A0A402B9S7-F1
#
_entry.id   AF-A0A402B9S7-F1
#
_cell.length_a   1.000
_cell.length_b   1.000
_cell.length_c   1.000
_cell.angle_alpha   90.00
_cell.angle_beta   90.00
_cell.angle_gamma   90.00
#
_symmetry.space_group_name_H-M   'P 1'
#
loop_
_entity.id
_entity.type
_entity.pdbx_description
1 polymer ?
#
loop_
_entity_poly.entity_id
_entity_poly.type
_entity_poly.pdbx_seq_one_letter_code
_entity_poly.pdbx_strand_id
1 'polypeptide(L)'
;MYSLDLETLIGVLQHRQIQGVLEADLATGQVSEKLRKGSARIELSAGKIISASIYDKNGRILYQGNEAIQKISRIVFSWQLTEAPSATTLTVDREPISGRLPLPGSLDTDPSLRRATNTDPLLRRATNTDPLASYSPDIRSDWEGLRQQSPMTTQPLSNSGVHAGAEYGVLIPIRHQNLSPVYLRNMSRSTRNIYALINGKNSIERIAGLLSLPINVVYFELLGLQREAIIYLAKDA
;
A
#
# COMPACT_ATOMS: atom_id res chain seq x y z
N MET A 1 -11.73 12.11 6.25
CA MET A 1 -10.61 13.05 6.10
C MET A 1 -9.33 12.27 6.36
N TYR A 2 -8.43 12.20 5.38
CA TYR A 2 -7.20 11.41 5.45
C TYR A 2 -6.00 12.35 5.54
N SER A 3 -5.12 12.18 6.53
CA SER A 3 -3.88 12.96 6.66
C SER A 3 -2.69 12.11 6.23
N LEU A 4 -2.38 12.16 4.94
CA LEU A 4 -1.38 11.32 4.28
C LEU A 4 -0.68 12.11 3.18
N ASP A 5 0.54 11.72 2.83
CA ASP A 5 1.15 12.14 1.57
C ASP A 5 0.37 11.56 0.38
N LEU A 6 0.45 12.24 -0.76
CA LEU A 6 -0.33 11.87 -1.93
C LEU A 6 0.06 10.48 -2.45
N GLU A 7 1.34 10.12 -2.44
CA GLU A 7 1.81 8.83 -2.97
C GLU A 7 1.20 7.66 -2.20
N THR A 8 1.22 7.72 -0.87
CA THR A 8 0.60 6.72 0.00
C THR A 8 -0.92 6.66 -0.22
N LEU A 9 -1.58 7.80 -0.30
CA LEU A 9 -3.03 7.85 -0.54
C LEU A 9 -3.40 7.20 -1.88
N ILE A 10 -2.67 7.54 -2.95
CA ILE A 10 -2.90 6.95 -4.27
C ILE A 10 -2.68 5.44 -4.25
N GLY A 11 -1.65 4.94 -3.55
CA GLY A 11 -1.44 3.49 -3.38
C GLY A 11 -2.65 2.78 -2.75
N VAL A 12 -3.24 3.38 -1.71
CA VAL A 12 -4.45 2.84 -1.06
C VAL A 12 -5.65 2.88 -2.01
N LEU A 13 -5.85 3.98 -2.74
CA LEU A 13 -6.98 4.14 -3.66
C LEU A 13 -6.87 3.26 -4.91
N GLN A 14 -5.64 3.00 -5.39
CA GLN A 14 -5.34 2.03 -6.45
C GLN A 14 -5.70 0.62 -6.04
N HIS A 15 -5.28 0.18 -4.85
CA HIS A 15 -5.61 -1.15 -4.34
C HIS A 15 -7.12 -1.37 -4.25
N ARG A 16 -7.88 -0.31 -3.89
CA ARG A 16 -9.34 -0.37 -3.76
C ARG A 16 -10.10 -0.03 -5.05
N GLN A 17 -9.41 0.29 -6.14
CA GLN A 17 -9.99 0.70 -7.42
C GLN A 17 -11.02 1.84 -7.29
N ILE A 18 -10.79 2.78 -6.35
CA ILE A 18 -11.75 3.83 -6.05
C ILE A 18 -11.78 4.88 -7.18
N GLN A 19 -12.97 5.38 -7.49
CA GLN A 19 -13.20 6.48 -8.42
C GLN A 19 -13.84 7.67 -7.71
N GLY A 20 -13.48 8.88 -8.13
CA GLY A 20 -14.00 10.09 -7.51
C GLY A 20 -13.03 11.25 -7.56
N VAL A 21 -13.27 12.23 -6.70
CA VAL A 21 -12.48 13.44 -6.60
C VAL A 21 -11.86 13.53 -5.21
N LEU A 22 -10.54 13.68 -5.17
CA LEU A 22 -9.78 14.04 -3.99
C LEU A 22 -9.59 15.55 -3.95
N GLU A 23 -9.96 16.17 -2.85
CA GLU A 23 -9.75 17.59 -2.60
C GLU A 23 -8.95 17.80 -1.32
N ALA A 24 -8.02 18.75 -1.34
CA ALA A 24 -7.25 19.14 -0.17
C ALA A 24 -7.12 20.66 -0.09
N ASP A 25 -7.27 21.18 1.13
CA ASP A 25 -6.95 22.58 1.42
C ASP A 25 -5.45 22.71 1.67
N LEU A 26 -4.79 23.54 0.85
CA LEU A 26 -3.35 23.77 0.92
C LEU A 26 -2.94 24.61 2.13
N ALA A 27 -3.89 25.25 2.83
CA ALA A 27 -3.62 25.92 4.10
C ALA A 27 -3.12 24.95 5.18
N THR A 28 -3.45 23.66 5.06
CA THR A 28 -3.11 22.63 6.04
C THR A 28 -1.68 22.09 5.91
N GLY A 29 -1.01 22.32 4.76
CA GLY A 29 0.33 21.80 4.49
C GLY A 29 1.44 22.83 4.68
N GLN A 30 2.68 22.37 4.88
CA GLN A 30 3.87 23.23 4.82
C GLN A 30 4.23 23.60 3.37
N VAL A 31 3.33 24.30 2.68
CA VAL A 31 3.55 24.83 1.33
C VAL A 31 4.06 26.28 1.36
N SER A 32 4.69 26.70 0.26
CA SER A 32 5.09 28.08 0.00
C SER A 32 3.91 29.05 0.19
N GLU A 33 4.16 30.28 0.64
CA GLU A 33 3.11 31.27 0.95
C GLU A 33 2.11 31.51 -0.18
N LYS A 34 2.56 31.44 -1.44
CA LYS A 34 1.70 31.59 -2.63
C LYS A 34 0.62 30.50 -2.74
N LEU A 35 0.87 29.32 -2.19
CA LEU A 35 -0.01 28.14 -2.25
C LEU A 35 -0.89 27.98 -1.00
N ARG A 36 -0.54 28.62 0.13
CA ARG A 36 -1.26 28.47 1.42
C ARG A 36 -2.72 28.90 1.43
N LYS A 37 -3.22 29.52 0.35
CA LYS A 37 -4.61 29.95 0.22
C LYS A 37 -5.36 29.24 -0.91
N GLY A 38 -4.74 28.20 -1.48
CA GLY A 38 -5.28 27.46 -2.61
C GLY A 38 -5.89 26.11 -2.21
N SER A 39 -6.41 25.40 -3.20
CA SER A 39 -6.88 24.02 -3.05
C SER A 39 -6.21 23.13 -4.10
N ALA A 40 -5.99 21.86 -3.76
CA ALA A 40 -5.61 20.83 -4.71
C ALA A 40 -6.82 19.94 -5.01
N ARG A 41 -7.03 19.62 -6.28
CA ARG A 41 -8.05 18.71 -6.75
C ARG A 41 -7.43 17.64 -7.63
N ILE A 42 -7.73 16.38 -7.35
CA ILE A 42 -7.24 15.24 -8.11
C ILE A 42 -8.44 14.37 -8.46
N GLU A 43 -8.61 14.10 -9.74
CA GLU A 43 -9.66 13.24 -10.23
C GLU A 43 -9.10 11.84 -10.46
N LEU A 44 -9.84 10.85 -10.00
CA LEU A 44 -9.46 9.45 -9.99
C LEU A 44 -10.48 8.61 -10.76
N SER A 45 -9.98 7.68 -11.58
CA SER A 45 -10.77 6.65 -12.23
C SER A 45 -10.08 5.30 -12.04
N ALA A 46 -10.80 4.34 -11.44
CA ALA A 46 -10.26 3.01 -11.11
C ALA A 46 -8.91 3.11 -10.36
N GLY A 47 -8.81 4.04 -9.41
CA GLY A 47 -7.61 4.32 -8.62
C GLY A 47 -6.47 5.03 -9.38
N LYS A 48 -6.59 5.29 -10.68
CA LYS A 48 -5.59 6.03 -11.47
C LYS A 48 -5.92 7.52 -11.51
N ILE A 49 -4.90 8.37 -11.45
CA ILE A 49 -5.06 9.82 -11.61
C ILE A 49 -5.37 10.10 -13.09
N ILE A 50 -6.51 10.72 -13.35
CA ILE A 50 -6.89 11.19 -14.69
C ILE A 50 -6.64 12.69 -14.86
N SER A 51 -6.71 13.45 -13.77
CA SER A 51 -6.48 14.90 -13.76
C SER A 51 -5.98 15.34 -12.40
N ALA A 52 -5.10 16.34 -12.38
CA ALA A 52 -4.62 16.97 -11.16
C ALA A 52 -4.47 18.47 -11.41
N SER A 53 -5.03 19.28 -10.50
CA SER A 53 -5.03 20.73 -10.62
C SER A 53 -4.84 21.37 -9.26
N ILE A 54 -4.09 22.47 -9.23
CA ILE A 54 -3.90 23.31 -8.05
C ILE A 54 -4.53 24.66 -8.37
N TYR A 55 -5.43 25.11 -7.49
CA TYR A 55 -6.12 26.37 -7.62
C TYR A 55 -5.61 27.39 -6.61
N ASP A 56 -5.59 28.67 -6.98
CA ASP A 56 -5.43 29.75 -6.03
C ASP A 56 -6.73 30.01 -5.24
N LYS A 57 -6.68 30.95 -4.30
CA LYS A 57 -7.86 31.39 -3.51
C LYS A 57 -9.03 31.93 -4.35
N ASN A 58 -8.77 32.31 -5.60
CA ASN A 58 -9.76 32.86 -6.51
C ASN A 58 -10.28 31.78 -7.49
N GLY A 59 -9.89 30.52 -7.33
CA GLY A 59 -10.25 29.42 -8.22
C GLY A 59 -9.48 29.41 -9.56
N ARG A 60 -8.38 30.16 -9.69
CA ARG A 60 -7.53 30.13 -10.89
C ARG A 60 -6.55 28.98 -10.81
N ILE A 61 -6.37 28.25 -11.91
CA ILE A 61 -5.40 27.16 -12.01
C ILE A 61 -3.98 27.75 -11.96
N LEU A 62 -3.21 27.35 -10.96
CA LEU A 62 -1.79 27.68 -10.81
C LEU A 62 -0.89 26.63 -11.47
N TYR A 63 -1.26 25.36 -11.33
CA TYR A 63 -0.54 24.21 -11.88
C TYR A 63 -1.53 23.13 -12.31
N GLN A 64 -1.17 22.36 -13.35
CA GLN A 64 -2.01 21.30 -13.89
C GLN A 64 -1.16 20.07 -14.27
N GLY A 65 -1.79 18.89 -14.23
CA GLY A 65 -1.20 17.62 -14.64
C GLY A 65 -0.01 17.24 -13.76
N ASN A 66 1.09 16.84 -14.40
CA ASN A 66 2.28 16.36 -13.71
C ASN A 66 2.94 17.44 -12.83
N GLU A 67 2.86 18.72 -13.21
CA GLU A 67 3.39 19.81 -12.41
C GLU A 67 2.65 19.95 -11.08
N ALA A 68 1.33 19.81 -11.10
CA ALA A 68 0.51 19.81 -9.90
C ALA A 68 0.92 18.65 -8.97
N ILE A 69 1.03 17.44 -9.51
CA ILE A 69 1.42 16.23 -8.76
C ILE A 69 2.80 16.42 -8.12
N GLN A 70 3.79 16.90 -8.87
CA GLN A 70 5.14 17.11 -8.34
C GLN A 70 5.16 18.08 -7.17
N LYS A 71 4.34 19.15 -7.20
CA LYS A 71 4.29 20.15 -6.13
C LYS A 71 3.67 19.64 -4.84
N ILE A 72 2.72 18.71 -4.92
CA ILE A 72 1.95 18.23 -3.76
C ILE A 72 2.33 16.81 -3.30
N SER A 73 3.06 16.05 -4.11
CA SER A 73 3.44 14.65 -3.85
C SER A 73 4.10 14.42 -2.49
N ARG A 74 5.00 15.32 -2.08
CA ARG A 74 5.82 15.19 -0.86
C ARG A 74 5.23 15.86 0.37
N ILE A 75 4.03 16.41 0.26
CA ILE A 75 3.42 17.21 1.33
C ILE A 75 2.22 16.45 1.87
N VAL A 76 2.15 16.36 3.20
CA VAL A 76 1.02 15.76 3.89
C VAL A 76 -0.11 16.79 3.91
N PHE A 77 -1.25 16.41 3.33
CA PHE A 77 -2.46 17.22 3.36
C PHE A 77 -3.61 16.47 4.01
N SER A 78 -4.62 17.23 4.42
CA SER A 78 -5.90 16.67 4.80
C SER A 78 -6.79 16.51 3.56
N TRP A 79 -6.86 15.28 3.06
CA TRP A 79 -7.64 14.93 1.88
C TRP A 79 -9.09 14.58 2.22
N GLN A 80 -10.00 15.08 1.40
CA GLN A 80 -11.40 14.74 1.35
C GLN A 80 -11.66 13.98 0.06
N LEU A 81 -12.27 12.80 0.17
CA LEU A 81 -12.61 11.96 -0.97
C LEU A 81 -14.13 12.03 -1.19
N THR A 82 -14.51 12.48 -2.37
CA THR A 82 -15.89 12.42 -2.86
C THR A 82 -15.96 11.32 -3.91
N GLU A 83 -16.47 10.15 -3.52
CA GLU A 83 -16.59 9.01 -4.43
C GLU A 83 -17.65 9.30 -5.50
N ALA A 84 -17.32 9.02 -6.76
CA ALA A 84 -18.31 9.07 -7.82
C ALA A 84 -19.21 7.83 -7.69
N PRO A 85 -20.54 7.96 -7.86
CA PRO A 85 -21.43 6.81 -7.84
C PRO A 85 -20.95 5.86 -8.92
N SER A 86 -20.52 4.66 -8.50
CA SER A 86 -20.17 3.61 -9.43
C SER A 86 -21.43 3.30 -10.21
N ALA A 87 -21.47 3.70 -11.48
CA ALA A 87 -22.54 3.32 -12.38
C ALA A 87 -22.45 1.79 -12.53
N THR A 88 -23.14 1.08 -11.64
CA THR A 88 -23.43 -0.34 -11.81
C THR A 88 -24.07 -0.45 -13.17
N THR A 89 -23.39 -1.13 -14.08
CA THR A 89 -23.88 -1.49 -15.39
C THR A 89 -25.21 -2.22 -15.20
N LEU A 90 -26.31 -1.49 -15.29
CA LEU A 90 -27.60 -2.07 -15.62
C LEU A 90 -27.46 -2.50 -17.06
N THR A 91 -27.11 -3.77 -17.25
CA THR A 91 -27.33 -4.50 -18.48
C THR A 91 -28.83 -4.50 -18.72
N VAL A 92 -29.32 -3.43 -19.34
CA VAL A 92 -30.64 -3.39 -19.96
C VAL A 92 -30.52 -4.30 -21.15
N ASP A 93 -30.87 -5.57 -20.93
CA ASP A 93 -31.14 -6.55 -21.97
C ASP A 93 -32.22 -5.93 -22.87
N ARG A 94 -31.80 -5.44 -24.03
CA ARG A 94 -32.64 -4.73 -24.98
C ARG A 94 -32.67 -5.53 -26.26
N GLU A 95 -33.50 -6.56 -26.26
CA GLU A 95 -34.06 -7.16 -27.46
C GLU A 95 -35.41 -6.49 -27.83
N PRO A 96 -35.84 -6.56 -29.10
CA PRO A 96 -36.52 -5.47 -29.76
C PRO A 96 -38.04 -5.66 -29.96
N ILE A 97 -38.76 -4.53 -30.03
CA ILE A 97 -40.03 -4.29 -30.76
C ILE A 97 -41.30 -5.04 -30.27
N SER A 98 -42.21 -4.30 -29.61
CA SER A 98 -43.59 -4.06 -30.11
C SER A 98 -44.52 -3.47 -29.04
N GLY A 99 -45.00 -2.24 -29.31
CA GLY A 99 -46.42 -1.89 -29.18
C GLY A 99 -47.04 -1.65 -27.79
N ARG A 100 -47.76 -0.51 -27.72
CA ARG A 100 -48.88 -0.15 -26.83
C ARG A 100 -48.61 0.52 -25.47
N LEU A 101 -48.82 1.84 -25.47
CA LEU A 101 -49.55 2.61 -24.45
C LEU A 101 -51.02 2.12 -24.36
N PRO A 102 -51.78 2.32 -23.24
CA PRO A 102 -51.91 3.61 -22.53
C PRO A 102 -52.11 3.57 -20.98
N LEU A 103 -51.98 4.75 -20.35
CA LEU A 103 -52.55 5.17 -19.04
C LEU A 103 -54.11 5.27 -19.13
N PRO A 104 -54.94 5.57 -18.09
CA PRO A 104 -54.69 6.25 -16.79
C PRO A 104 -55.56 5.83 -15.54
N GLY A 105 -55.34 6.49 -14.39
CA GLY A 105 -56.28 6.63 -13.23
C GLY A 105 -56.09 5.62 -12.08
N SER A 106 -56.41 5.84 -10.80
CA SER A 106 -56.96 6.96 -10.02
C SER A 106 -56.82 6.61 -8.51
N LEU A 107 -56.83 7.65 -7.67
CA LEU A 107 -57.02 7.80 -6.21
C LEU A 107 -57.45 6.62 -5.29
N ASP A 108 -56.77 6.58 -4.15
CA ASP A 108 -57.21 6.47 -2.74
C ASP A 108 -57.94 5.25 -2.12
N THR A 109 -57.68 5.10 -0.81
CA THR A 109 -58.38 4.33 0.27
C THR A 109 -58.09 2.82 0.33
N ASP A 110 -57.85 2.13 1.47
CA ASP A 110 -58.08 2.39 2.90
C ASP A 110 -57.11 1.49 3.74
N PRO A 111 -56.73 1.89 4.98
CA PRO A 111 -55.87 1.16 5.91
C PRO A 111 -56.55 -0.01 6.65
N SER A 112 -55.82 -1.10 6.93
CA SER A 112 -56.11 -1.96 8.09
C SER A 112 -55.04 -3.00 8.41
N LEU A 113 -54.66 -3.02 9.69
CA LEU A 113 -54.21 -4.18 10.50
C LEU A 113 -52.82 -4.75 10.12
N ARG A 114 -51.81 -4.73 10.99
CA ARG A 114 -51.83 -5.33 12.34
C ARG A 114 -50.76 -4.75 13.28
N ARG A 115 -51.23 -4.45 14.50
CA ARG A 115 -50.49 -4.45 15.78
C ARG A 115 -49.46 -5.59 15.90
N ALA A 116 -48.32 -5.27 16.49
CA ALA A 116 -47.84 -5.93 17.72
C ALA A 116 -46.72 -5.10 18.37
N THR A 117 -47.09 -4.24 19.32
CA THR A 117 -46.28 -3.96 20.49
C THR A 117 -46.08 -5.25 21.28
N ASN A 118 -44.88 -5.51 21.84
CA ASN A 118 -44.62 -5.50 23.28
C ASN A 118 -43.34 -6.29 23.67
N THR A 119 -42.62 -5.72 24.65
CA THR A 119 -41.80 -6.35 25.71
C THR A 119 -40.55 -7.18 25.39
N ASP A 120 -39.42 -6.55 25.71
CA ASP A 120 -38.22 -7.13 26.36
C ASP A 120 -38.61 -7.95 27.61
N PRO A 121 -37.90 -9.06 27.92
CA PRO A 121 -37.19 -9.07 29.20
C PRO A 121 -35.82 -9.74 29.18
N LEU A 122 -34.86 -9.01 29.74
CA LEU A 122 -33.62 -9.45 30.36
C LEU A 122 -33.74 -10.67 31.30
N LEU A 123 -32.62 -11.40 31.40
CA LEU A 123 -32.17 -12.33 32.45
C LEU A 123 -32.68 -13.78 32.41
N ARG A 124 -31.92 -14.64 31.70
CA ARG A 124 -31.44 -15.90 32.30
C ARG A 124 -29.95 -16.11 32.06
N ARG A 125 -29.26 -16.30 33.18
CA ARG A 125 -27.82 -16.47 33.40
C ARG A 125 -27.55 -17.96 33.62
N ALA A 126 -26.53 -18.51 32.97
CA ALA A 126 -25.71 -19.64 33.42
C ALA A 126 -24.47 -19.71 32.48
N THR A 127 -23.29 -19.23 32.88
CA THR A 127 -22.21 -19.97 33.55
C THR A 127 -21.97 -21.37 33.00
N ASN A 128 -20.93 -21.52 32.17
CA ASN A 128 -19.81 -22.48 32.35
C ASN A 128 -18.81 -22.24 31.20
N THR A 129 -17.60 -21.77 31.48
CA THR A 129 -16.40 -22.54 31.87
C THR A 129 -15.58 -22.91 30.63
N ASP A 130 -14.42 -22.25 30.57
CA ASP A 130 -13.24 -22.52 29.75
C ASP A 130 -12.90 -24.02 29.72
N PRO A 131 -12.42 -24.53 28.58
CA PRO A 131 -11.04 -25.01 28.64
C PRO A 131 -10.20 -24.66 27.42
N LEU A 132 -8.94 -24.33 27.71
CA LEU A 132 -7.77 -24.49 26.86
C LEU A 132 -7.93 -25.63 25.83
N ALA A 133 -7.86 -25.27 24.55
CA ALA A 133 -7.50 -26.17 23.48
C ALA A 133 -6.49 -25.47 22.56
N SER A 134 -5.25 -25.94 22.63
CA SER A 134 -4.19 -25.66 21.68
C SER A 134 -4.68 -25.88 20.24
N TYR A 135 -4.55 -24.85 19.40
CA TYR A 135 -4.63 -24.99 17.94
C TYR A 135 -3.42 -24.30 17.32
N SER A 136 -2.38 -25.11 17.08
CA SER A 136 -1.36 -24.84 16.07
C SER A 136 -2.00 -24.95 14.67
N PRO A 137 -1.67 -24.05 13.74
CA PRO A 137 -1.64 -24.39 12.34
C PRO A 137 -0.21 -24.80 11.95
N ASP A 138 0.06 -26.11 11.99
CA ASP A 138 1.10 -26.74 11.19
C ASP A 138 0.72 -26.61 9.71
N ILE A 139 1.34 -25.66 9.01
CA ILE A 139 1.47 -25.69 7.54
C ILE A 139 2.87 -25.17 7.21
N ARG A 140 3.81 -26.09 6.99
CA ARG A 140 4.47 -26.34 5.69
C ARG A 140 5.88 -26.94 5.87
N SER A 141 5.92 -28.21 6.27
CA SER A 141 7.05 -29.11 6.02
C SER A 141 7.09 -29.43 4.53
N ASP A 142 8.08 -28.91 3.81
CA ASP A 142 8.34 -29.32 2.41
C ASP A 142 9.76 -28.99 1.88
N TRP A 143 10.79 -29.04 2.73
CA TRP A 143 12.20 -28.95 2.26
C TRP A 143 13.18 -29.94 2.90
N GLU A 144 12.69 -30.95 3.65
CA GLU A 144 13.53 -31.96 4.33
C GLU A 144 13.71 -33.26 3.52
N GLY A 145 13.66 -33.19 2.20
CA GLY A 145 13.72 -34.34 1.29
C GLY A 145 15.09 -34.69 0.68
N LEU A 146 16.19 -34.03 1.06
CA LEU A 146 17.50 -34.25 0.39
C LEU A 146 18.70 -34.48 1.33
N ARG A 147 18.49 -34.77 2.61
CA ARG A 147 19.57 -35.22 3.51
C ARG A 147 19.51 -36.71 3.75
N GLN A 148 19.98 -37.48 2.77
CA GLN A 148 20.42 -38.86 3.01
C GLN A 148 21.31 -39.33 1.86
N GLN A 149 22.58 -38.91 1.82
CA GLN A 149 23.70 -39.74 1.36
C GLN A 149 25.01 -39.31 2.06
N SER A 150 25.70 -40.27 2.64
CA SER A 150 27.12 -40.29 3.03
C SER A 150 27.57 -41.74 2.82
N PRO A 151 28.87 -42.09 2.60
CA PRO A 151 30.07 -41.31 2.95
C PRO A 151 31.23 -41.32 1.92
N MET A 152 32.23 -40.47 2.21
CA MET A 152 33.67 -40.54 1.84
C MET A 152 34.09 -40.54 0.36
N THR A 153 34.62 -39.39 -0.08
CA THR A 153 35.91 -39.33 -0.81
C THR A 153 36.55 -37.98 -0.52
N THR A 154 37.73 -38.02 0.09
CA THR A 154 38.61 -36.87 0.32
C THR A 154 39.20 -36.45 -1.02
N GLN A 155 38.65 -35.41 -1.64
CA GLN A 155 39.31 -34.67 -2.72
C GLN A 155 39.12 -33.18 -2.48
N PRO A 156 40.20 -32.38 -2.46
CA PRO A 156 40.08 -30.94 -2.41
C PRO A 156 39.65 -30.45 -3.79
N LEU A 157 38.34 -30.43 -4.05
CA LEU A 157 37.80 -29.65 -5.14
C LEU A 157 37.91 -28.18 -4.76
N SER A 158 38.98 -27.58 -5.25
CA SER A 158 39.15 -26.17 -5.53
C SER A 158 37.81 -25.44 -5.65
N ASN A 159 37.56 -24.58 -4.66
CA ASN A 159 36.51 -23.57 -4.61
C ASN A 159 36.50 -22.73 -5.91
N SER A 160 35.74 -23.17 -6.92
CA SER A 160 35.49 -22.38 -8.13
C SER A 160 34.03 -21.90 -8.24
N GLY A 161 33.29 -21.91 -7.13
CA GLY A 161 31.97 -21.28 -7.02
C GLY A 161 31.99 -19.83 -6.48
N VAL A 162 33.16 -19.21 -6.30
CA VAL A 162 33.32 -17.94 -5.56
C VAL A 162 33.14 -16.69 -6.44
N HIS A 163 33.12 -16.81 -7.77
CA HIS A 163 33.23 -15.63 -8.63
C HIS A 163 31.92 -14.86 -8.89
N ALA A 164 30.74 -15.46 -8.70
CA ALA A 164 29.50 -14.72 -8.90
C ALA A 164 29.17 -13.76 -7.74
N GLY A 165 29.62 -14.07 -6.51
CA GLY A 165 29.41 -13.22 -5.32
C GLY A 165 30.42 -12.08 -5.15
N ALA A 166 31.54 -12.13 -5.88
CA ALA A 166 32.68 -11.24 -5.68
C ALA A 166 32.43 -9.82 -6.21
N GLU A 167 31.67 -9.65 -7.30
CA GLU A 167 31.50 -8.33 -7.92
C GLU A 167 30.63 -7.37 -7.10
N TYR A 168 29.63 -7.88 -6.38
CA TYR A 168 28.73 -7.05 -5.59
C TYR A 168 29.08 -7.00 -4.10
N GLY A 169 29.97 -7.85 -3.59
CA GLY A 169 30.45 -7.80 -2.21
C GLY A 169 31.11 -6.47 -1.84
N VAL A 170 31.76 -5.82 -2.81
CA VAL A 170 32.49 -4.55 -2.66
C VAL A 170 31.56 -3.32 -2.73
N LEU A 171 30.30 -3.48 -3.15
CA LEU A 171 29.38 -2.35 -3.25
C LEU A 171 29.06 -1.79 -1.87
N ILE A 172 28.95 -0.47 -1.79
CA ILE A 172 28.62 0.25 -0.56
C ILE A 172 27.22 0.85 -0.72
N PRO A 173 26.23 0.36 0.04
CA PRO A 173 24.92 0.98 0.09
C PRO A 173 24.98 2.33 0.82
N ILE A 174 24.38 3.35 0.22
CA ILE A 174 24.30 4.71 0.76
C ILE A 174 22.82 5.12 0.82
N ARG A 175 22.39 5.66 1.97
CA ARG A 175 21.02 6.14 2.16
C ARG A 175 20.81 7.45 1.42
N HIS A 176 19.74 7.54 0.64
CA HIS A 176 19.25 8.83 0.13
C HIS A 176 18.42 9.58 1.16
N GLN A 177 17.65 8.86 1.96
CA GLN A 177 16.76 9.46 2.95
C GLN A 177 16.63 8.59 4.19
N ASN A 178 16.32 9.24 5.31
CA ASN A 178 15.93 8.56 6.53
C ASN A 178 14.47 8.14 6.43
N LEU A 179 14.20 6.87 6.70
CA LEU A 179 12.86 6.31 6.67
C LEU A 179 12.09 6.63 7.95
N SER A 180 10.76 6.78 7.83
CA SER A 180 9.90 6.98 8.99
C SER A 180 9.85 5.70 9.86
N PRO A 181 9.65 5.82 11.19
CA PRO A 181 9.48 4.66 12.07
C PRO A 181 8.28 3.76 11.72
N VAL A 182 7.28 4.30 11.02
CA VAL A 182 6.11 3.53 10.56
C VAL A 182 6.51 2.66 9.38
N TYR A 183 7.24 3.24 8.42
CA TYR A 183 7.72 2.52 7.25
C TYR A 183 8.69 1.39 7.63
N LEU A 184 9.62 1.67 8.56
CA LEU A 184 10.50 0.64 9.11
C LEU A 184 9.73 -0.50 9.79
N ARG A 185 8.64 -0.20 10.51
CA ARG A 185 7.82 -1.23 11.17
C ARG A 185 7.15 -2.20 10.19
N ASN A 186 6.83 -1.73 8.99
CA ASN A 186 6.21 -2.54 7.94
C ASN A 186 7.22 -3.39 7.16
N MET A 187 8.52 -3.12 7.31
CA MET A 187 9.57 -3.95 6.71
C MET A 187 9.78 -5.26 7.46
N SER A 188 10.27 -6.26 6.72
CA SER A 188 10.75 -7.50 7.31
C SER A 188 11.86 -7.20 8.34
N ARG A 189 12.02 -8.10 9.32
CA ARG A 189 13.08 -7.98 10.33
C ARG A 189 14.47 -7.97 9.68
N SER A 190 14.65 -8.77 8.62
CA SER A 190 15.90 -8.84 7.86
C SER A 190 16.21 -7.51 7.18
N THR A 191 15.26 -6.97 6.42
CA THR A 191 15.39 -5.70 5.70
C THR A 191 15.69 -4.55 6.66
N ARG A 192 15.03 -4.50 7.83
CA ARG A 192 15.32 -3.50 8.88
C ARG A 192 16.74 -3.58 9.40
N ASN A 193 17.21 -4.79 9.72
CA ASN A 193 18.55 -5.00 10.25
C ASN A 193 19.61 -4.61 9.21
N ILE A 194 19.39 -4.98 7.95
CA ILE A 194 20.23 -4.56 6.83
C ILE A 194 20.21 -3.03 6.72
N TYR A 195 19.02 -2.42 6.65
CA TYR A 195 18.87 -0.96 6.54
C TYR A 195 19.59 -0.22 7.67
N ALA A 196 19.49 -0.69 8.91
CA ALA A 196 20.14 -0.10 10.08
C ALA A 196 21.68 -0.03 9.93
N LEU A 197 22.28 -0.97 9.21
CA LEU A 197 23.73 -1.02 8.97
C LEU A 197 24.19 -0.21 7.76
N ILE A 198 23.27 0.34 6.96
CA ILE A 198 23.56 1.22 5.83
C ILE A 198 23.99 2.59 6.34
N ASN A 199 25.30 2.83 6.39
CA ASN A 199 25.89 4.09 6.86
C ASN A 199 26.86 4.70 5.83
N GLY A 200 26.90 4.15 4.60
CA GLY A 200 27.84 4.55 3.55
C GLY A 200 29.29 4.16 3.80
N LYS A 201 29.57 3.30 4.79
CA LYS A 201 30.92 2.78 5.09
C LYS A 201 31.01 1.25 5.04
N ASN A 202 29.91 0.56 5.34
CA ASN A 202 29.88 -0.89 5.30
C ASN A 202 29.57 -1.37 3.88
N SER A 203 30.44 -2.22 3.32
CA SER A 203 30.15 -2.93 2.06
C SER A 203 29.07 -4.00 2.24
N ILE A 204 28.51 -4.51 1.15
CA ILE A 204 27.53 -5.62 1.17
C ILE A 204 28.12 -6.84 1.90
N GLU A 205 29.39 -7.17 1.63
CA GLU A 205 30.09 -8.27 2.30
C GLU A 205 30.22 -8.03 3.82
N ARG A 206 30.57 -6.80 4.23
CA ARG A 206 30.65 -6.42 5.65
C ARG A 206 29.30 -6.58 6.34
N ILE A 207 28.22 -6.10 5.72
CA ILE A 207 26.86 -6.20 6.25
C ILE A 207 26.43 -7.67 6.38
N ALA A 208 26.71 -8.48 5.36
CA ALA A 208 26.45 -9.92 5.37
C ALA A 208 27.17 -10.62 6.52
N GLY A 209 28.46 -10.32 6.73
CA GLY A 209 29.24 -10.85 7.84
C GLY A 209 28.68 -10.45 9.21
N LEU A 210 28.32 -9.18 9.39
CA LEU A 210 27.76 -8.67 10.66
C LEU A 210 26.42 -9.32 11.01
N LEU A 211 25.59 -9.62 10.01
CA LEU A 211 24.28 -10.25 10.21
C LEU A 211 24.34 -11.78 10.15
N SER A 212 25.51 -12.36 9.87
CA SER A 212 25.67 -13.80 9.59
C SER A 212 24.69 -14.30 8.51
N LEU A 213 24.45 -13.47 7.49
CA LEU A 213 23.56 -13.76 6.37
C LEU A 213 24.38 -14.06 5.10
N PRO A 214 23.86 -14.89 4.18
CA PRO A 214 24.45 -15.06 2.87
C PRO A 214 24.50 -13.74 2.08
N ILE A 215 25.62 -13.46 1.41
CA ILE A 215 25.86 -12.21 0.64
C ILE A 215 24.77 -11.97 -0.42
N ASN A 216 24.30 -13.04 -1.09
CA ASN A 216 23.20 -12.97 -2.06
C ASN A 216 21.88 -12.51 -1.41
N VAL A 217 21.56 -12.98 -0.20
CA VAL A 217 20.34 -12.56 0.52
C VAL A 217 20.39 -11.06 0.81
N VAL A 218 21.53 -10.57 1.32
CA VAL A 218 21.71 -9.13 1.59
C VAL A 218 21.62 -8.32 0.30
N TYR A 219 22.24 -8.79 -0.79
CA TYR A 219 22.18 -8.12 -2.08
C TYR A 219 20.75 -8.00 -2.62
N PHE A 220 19.94 -9.07 -2.57
CA PHE A 220 18.55 -9.01 -3.03
C PHE A 220 17.67 -8.04 -2.23
N GLU A 221 17.86 -7.99 -0.92
CA GLU A 221 17.19 -7.03 -0.04
C GLU A 221 17.58 -5.58 -0.38
N LEU A 222 18.87 -5.33 -0.62
CA LEU A 222 19.37 -4.02 -1.03
C LEU A 222 18.85 -3.59 -2.41
N LEU A 223 18.68 -4.53 -3.36
CA LEU A 223 18.02 -4.25 -4.64
C LEU A 223 16.54 -3.89 -4.48
N GLY A 224 15.85 -4.42 -3.47
CA GLY A 224 14.50 -3.98 -3.10
C GLY A 224 14.50 -2.52 -2.68
N LEU A 225 15.35 -2.17 -1.73
CA LEU A 225 15.50 -0.79 -1.22
C LEU A 225 15.95 0.20 -2.30
N GLN A 226 16.79 -0.24 -3.25
CA GLN A 226 17.23 0.59 -4.36
C GLN A 226 16.09 0.86 -5.36
N ARG A 227 15.23 -0.14 -5.64
CA ARG A 227 14.05 0.03 -6.50
C ARG A 227 13.05 1.04 -5.93
N GLU A 228 12.96 1.10 -4.60
CA GLU A 228 12.15 2.08 -3.87
C GLU A 228 12.85 3.45 -3.72
N ALA A 229 14.02 3.64 -4.36
CA ALA A 229 14.83 4.86 -4.30
C ALA A 229 15.27 5.28 -2.89
N ILE A 230 15.26 4.35 -1.93
CA ILE A 230 15.66 4.59 -0.53
C ILE A 230 17.18 4.67 -0.42
N ILE A 231 17.88 3.86 -1.21
CA ILE A 231 19.34 3.76 -1.25
C ILE A 231 19.85 3.75 -2.69
N TYR A 232 21.15 3.94 -2.84
CA TYR A 232 21.88 3.58 -4.05
C TYR A 232 23.14 2.78 -3.67
N LEU A 233 23.69 2.04 -4.63
CA LEU A 233 24.89 1.23 -4.46
C LEU A 233 26.06 1.93 -5.17
N ALA A 234 27.09 2.31 -4.42
CA ALA A 234 28.32 2.87 -4.94
C ALA A 234 29.43 1.80 -5.00
N LYS A 235 30.41 1.96 -5.89
CA LYS A 235 31.67 1.23 -5.81
C LYS A 235 32.63 2.04 -4.94
N ASP A 236 33.38 1.38 -4.06
CA ASP A 236 34.48 2.02 -3.34
C ASP A 236 35.48 2.57 -4.38
N ALA A 237 35.86 3.84 -4.23
CA ALA A 237 36.68 4.57 -5.20
C ALA A 237 38.17 4.40 -4.93
#